data_AF-A0A9K3GR88-F1
#
_entry.id   AF-A0A9K3GR88-F1
#
_cell.length_a   1.000
_cell.length_b   1.000
_cell.length_c   1.000
_cell.angle_alpha   90.00
_cell.angle_beta   90.00
_cell.angle_gamma   90.00
#
_symmetry.space_group_name_H-M   'P 1'
#
loop_
_entity.id
_entity.type
_entity.pdbx_description
1 polymer ?
#
loop_
_entity_poly.entity_id
_entity_poly.type
_entity_poly.pdbx_seq_one_letter_code
_entity_poly.pdbx_strand_id
1 'polypeptide(L)'
;EARAEAIKLMGIEENLISPRDGAGIITPIQDFITGAYVLSHKNTFLTRAEFMQLCAAAYDGAEHIDVPAPAVLFPVPMYTGKQ
;
A
#
# COMPACT_ATOMS: atom_id res chain seq x y z
N GLU A 1 -15.06 22.58 23.34
CA GLU A 1 -15.92 21.37 23.30
C GLU A 1 -16.22 20.93 21.88
N ALA A 2 -17.02 21.70 21.12
CA ALA A 2 -17.43 21.33 19.76
C ALA A 2 -16.29 20.97 18.78
N ARG A 3 -15.11 21.61 18.87
CA ARG A 3 -13.95 21.26 18.02
C ARG A 3 -13.40 19.86 18.31
N ALA A 4 -13.35 19.47 19.59
CA ALA A 4 -12.84 18.15 19.98
C ALA A 4 -13.80 17.05 19.53
N GLU A 5 -15.11 17.26 19.70
CA GLU A 5 -16.15 16.34 19.22
C GLU A 5 -16.16 16.23 17.69
N ALA A 6 -16.01 17.34 16.98
CA ALA A 6 -15.93 17.31 15.53
C ALA A 6 -14.77 16.46 15.02
N ILE A 7 -13.59 16.59 15.64
CA ILE A 7 -12.42 15.77 15.26
C ILE A 7 -12.66 14.30 15.62
N LYS A 8 -13.22 14.02 16.80
CA LYS A 8 -13.35 12.65 17.28
C LYS A 8 -14.53 11.87 16.67
N LEU A 9 -15.60 12.54 16.28
CA LEU A 9 -16.82 11.88 15.77
C LEU A 9 -16.98 12.05 14.26
N MET A 10 -16.58 13.20 13.71
CA MET A 10 -16.70 13.51 12.28
C MET A 10 -15.35 13.42 11.55
N GLY A 11 -14.32 12.88 12.21
CA GLY A 11 -13.02 12.62 11.61
C GLY A 11 -13.09 11.56 10.51
N ILE A 12 -12.23 11.69 9.50
CA ILE A 12 -12.18 10.80 8.34
C ILE A 12 -11.88 9.36 8.77
N GLU A 13 -10.90 9.17 9.66
CA GLU A 13 -10.49 7.86 10.19
C GLU A 13 -11.63 7.14 10.93
N GLU A 14 -12.52 7.91 11.57
CA GLU A 14 -13.65 7.41 12.36
C GLU A 14 -14.88 7.09 11.46
N ASN A 15 -14.85 7.51 10.19
CA ASN A 15 -15.96 7.39 9.24
C ASN A 15 -15.55 6.68 7.94
N LEU A 16 -14.58 5.76 7.98
CA LEU A 16 -14.15 4.98 6.81
C LEU A 16 -15.24 4.02 6.29
N ILE A 17 -16.21 3.68 7.13
CA ILE A 17 -17.24 2.65 6.88
C ILE A 17 -18.63 3.30 6.88
N SER A 18 -19.46 2.89 5.92
CA SER A 18 -20.87 3.27 5.83
C SER A 18 -21.69 2.66 6.96
N PRO A 19 -22.48 3.45 7.71
CA PRO A 19 -23.36 2.92 8.76
C PRO A 19 -24.58 2.19 8.19
N ARG A 20 -24.84 2.29 6.87
CA ARG A 20 -26.01 1.65 6.22
C ARG A 20 -25.82 0.15 6.07
N ASP A 21 -24.64 -0.26 5.60
CA ASP A 21 -24.35 -1.60 5.09
C ASP A 21 -22.97 -2.13 5.49
N GLY A 22 -22.17 -1.34 6.23
CA GLY A 22 -20.82 -1.73 6.62
C GLY A 22 -19.80 -1.73 5.49
N ALA A 23 -20.14 -1.18 4.31
CA ALA A 23 -19.20 -1.07 3.21
C ALA A 23 -18.18 0.04 3.46
N GLY A 24 -16.92 -0.19 3.08
CA GLY A 24 -15.89 0.86 3.10
C GLY A 24 -16.23 1.95 2.08
N ILE A 25 -16.36 3.20 2.54
CA ILE A 25 -16.68 4.34 1.66
C ILE A 25 -15.43 5.11 1.21
N ILE A 26 -14.35 5.00 1.97
CA ILE A 26 -13.04 5.54 1.60
C ILE A 26 -12.16 4.34 1.26
N THR A 27 -11.98 4.12 -0.04
CA THR A 27 -11.25 2.98 -0.60
C THR A 27 -10.35 3.43 -1.75
N PRO A 28 -9.38 2.61 -2.19
CA PRO A 28 -8.61 2.90 -3.40
C PRO A 28 -9.52 3.14 -4.60
N ILE A 29 -9.21 4.19 -5.37
CA ILE A 29 -9.91 4.56 -6.61
C ILE A 29 -9.16 4.02 -7.85
N GLN A 30 -9.67 4.32 -9.04
CA GLN A 30 -9.29 3.71 -10.32
C GLN A 30 -7.78 3.49 -10.54
N ASP A 31 -6.96 4.53 -10.42
CA ASP A 31 -5.52 4.42 -10.68
C ASP A 31 -4.79 3.59 -9.62
N PHE A 32 -5.22 3.67 -8.36
CA PHE A 32 -4.66 2.84 -7.30
C PHE A 32 -5.00 1.36 -7.52
N ILE A 33 -6.22 1.05 -7.94
CA ILE A 33 -6.61 -0.33 -8.27
C ILE A 33 -5.81 -0.84 -9.47
N THR A 34 -5.67 -0.02 -10.51
CA THR A 34 -4.95 -0.38 -11.73
C THR A 34 -3.46 -0.59 -11.45
N GLY A 35 -2.84 0.32 -10.71
CA GLY A 35 -1.44 0.21 -10.29
C GLY A 35 -1.19 -1.02 -9.41
N ALA A 36 -2.06 -1.26 -8.41
CA ALA A 36 -1.97 -2.45 -7.56
C ALA A 36 -2.15 -3.75 -8.37
N TYR A 37 -3.02 -3.76 -9.38
CA TYR A 37 -3.20 -4.91 -10.27
C TYR A 37 -1.94 -5.19 -11.10
N VAL A 38 -1.35 -4.17 -11.72
CA VAL A 38 -0.11 -4.32 -12.50
C VAL A 38 1.06 -4.74 -11.62
N LEU A 39 1.20 -4.13 -10.44
CA LEU A 39 2.25 -4.47 -9.48
C LEU A 39 2.12 -5.93 -9.01
N SER A 40 0.93 -6.35 -8.59
CA SER A 40 0.69 -7.69 -8.07
C SER A 40 0.54 -8.78 -9.15
N HIS A 41 0.65 -8.43 -10.42
CA HIS A 41 0.54 -9.38 -11.53
C HIS A 41 1.62 -10.48 -11.43
N LYS A 42 1.29 -11.71 -11.84
CA LYS A 42 2.18 -12.88 -11.64
C LYS A 42 3.55 -12.76 -12.33
N ASN A 43 3.64 -11.96 -13.38
CA ASN A 43 4.84 -11.78 -14.18
C ASN A 43 5.61 -10.50 -13.82
N THR A 44 5.21 -9.79 -12.76
CA THR A 44 5.91 -8.60 -12.30
C THR A 44 7.05 -9.01 -11.37
N PHE A 45 8.27 -8.91 -11.89
CA PHE A 45 9.51 -9.16 -11.18
C PHE A 45 10.35 -7.89 -11.14
N LEU A 46 10.80 -7.53 -9.94
CA LEU A 46 11.58 -6.33 -9.66
C LEU A 46 13.00 -6.74 -9.30
N THR A 47 13.97 -6.00 -9.83
CA THR A 47 15.34 -6.05 -9.35
C THR A 47 15.40 -5.49 -7.93
N ARG A 48 16.51 -5.77 -7.22
CA ARG A 48 16.73 -5.18 -5.89
C ARG A 48 16.62 -3.66 -5.90
N ALA A 49 17.13 -2.97 -6.92
CA ALA A 49 17.10 -1.51 -6.97
C ALA A 49 15.66 -0.98 -7.14
N GLU A 50 14.88 -1.57 -8.03
CA GLU A 50 13.47 -1.19 -8.27
C GLU A 50 12.61 -1.46 -7.04
N PHE A 51 12.81 -2.60 -6.38
CA PHE A 51 12.09 -2.93 -5.15
C PHE A 51 12.38 -1.90 -4.03
N MET A 52 13.65 -1.56 -3.82
CA MET A 52 14.03 -0.56 -2.80
C MET A 52 13.47 0.82 -3.12
N GLN A 53 13.47 1.20 -4.39
CA GLN A 53 12.91 2.49 -4.81
C GLN A 53 11.40 2.54 -4.57
N LEU A 54 10.69 1.43 -4.85
CA LEU A 54 9.27 1.31 -4.55
C LEU A 54 9.00 1.42 -3.05
N CYS A 55 9.78 0.72 -2.22
CA CYS A 55 9.70 0.82 -0.77
C CYS A 55 9.95 2.25 -0.27
N ALA A 56 10.99 2.91 -0.77
CA ALA A 56 11.28 4.28 -0.40
C ALA A 56 10.15 5.24 -0.80
N ALA A 57 9.53 5.04 -1.96
CA ALA A 57 8.39 5.84 -2.41
C ALA A 57 7.11 5.58 -1.59
N ALA A 58 6.93 4.37 -1.04
CA ALA A 58 5.76 4.03 -0.24
C ALA A 58 5.82 4.58 1.20
N TYR A 59 7.02 4.75 1.76
CA TYR A 59 7.24 5.16 3.15
C TYR A 59 7.99 6.50 3.27
N ASP A 60 8.03 7.30 2.19
CA ASP A 60 8.75 8.58 2.10
C ASP A 60 10.23 8.51 2.52
N GLY A 61 10.85 7.33 2.45
CA GLY A 61 12.22 7.07 2.90
C GLY A 61 12.47 7.31 4.40
N ALA A 62 11.42 7.46 5.20
CA ALA A 62 11.52 7.83 6.61
C ALA A 62 11.64 6.62 7.56
N GLU A 63 11.17 5.45 7.12
CA GLU A 63 11.09 4.24 7.94
C GLU A 63 12.20 3.23 7.63
N HIS A 64 12.61 2.47 8.65
CA HIS A 64 13.45 1.30 8.46
C HIS A 64 12.61 0.15 7.91
N ILE A 65 13.08 -0.45 6.81
CA ILE A 65 12.35 -1.52 6.12
C ILE A 65 13.22 -2.78 6.15
N ASP A 66 12.69 -3.84 6.78
CA ASP A 66 13.26 -5.18 6.72
C ASP A 66 12.98 -5.80 5.36
N VAL A 67 14.00 -5.80 4.50
CA VAL A 67 13.85 -6.28 3.13
C VAL A 67 13.76 -7.82 3.15
N PRO A 68 12.71 -8.42 2.57
CA PRO A 68 12.55 -9.87 2.53
C PRO A 68 13.61 -10.54 1.65
N ALA A 69 13.70 -11.87 1.71
CA ALA A 69 14.47 -12.62 0.72
C ALA A 69 13.82 -12.51 -0.67
N PRO A 70 14.59 -12.43 -1.77
CA PRO A 70 14.04 -12.42 -3.12
C PRO A 70 13.33 -13.75 -3.42
N ALA A 71 12.21 -13.68 -4.14
CA ALA A 71 11.44 -14.86 -4.53
C ALA A 71 12.18 -15.77 -5.53
N VAL A 72 13.03 -15.18 -6.38
CA VAL A 72 13.92 -15.90 -7.29
C VAL A 72 15.35 -15.62 -6.88
N LEU A 73 16.18 -16.66 -6.71
CA LEU A 73 17.58 -16.53 -6.29
C LEU A 73 18.57 -16.67 -7.46
N PHE A 74 18.26 -17.50 -8.44
CA PHE A 74 19.09 -17.78 -9.62
C PHE A 74 18.23 -17.72 -10.89
N PRO A 75 18.72 -17.18 -12.02
CA PRO A 75 20.07 -16.66 -12.27
C PRO A 75 20.34 -15.28 -11.69
N VAL A 76 19.29 -14.49 -11.44
CA VAL A 76 19.37 -13.15 -10.86
C VAL A 76 18.38 -13.05 -9.71
N PRO A 77 18.76 -12.46 -8.56
CA PRO A 77 17.84 -12.19 -7.47
C PRO A 77 16.71 -11.25 -7.88
N MET A 78 15.46 -11.73 -7.84
CA MET A 78 14.27 -10.94 -8.21
C MET A 78 13.19 -11.04 -7.15
N TYR A 79 12.46 -9.94 -6.97
CA TYR A 79 11.33 -9.81 -6.05
C TYR A 79 10.03 -9.81 -6.84
N THR A 80 9.00 -10.52 -6.38
CA THR A 80 7.67 -10.39 -7.00
C THR A 80 6.99 -9.14 -6.49
N GLY A 81 6.13 -8.50 -7.28
CA GLY A 81 5.35 -7.35 -6.79
C GLY A 81 4.25 -7.67 -5.75
N LYS A 82 4.20 -8.91 -5.22
CA LYS A 82 3.35 -9.28 -4.07
C LYS A 82 4.10 -9.30 -2.73
N GLN A 83 5.43 -9.27 -2.76
CA GLN A 83 6.29 -9.18 -1.57
C GLN A 83 6.33 -7.75 -1.07
#